data_AF-A0AAP8T2R0-F1
#
_entry.id   AF-A0AAP8T2R0-F1
#
_cell.length_a   1.000
_cell.length_b   1.000
_cell.length_c   1.000
_cell.angle_alpha   90.00
_cell.angle_beta   90.00
_cell.angle_gamma   90.00
#
_symmetry.space_group_name_H-M   'P 1'
#
loop_
_entity.id
_entity.type
_entity.pdbx_description
1 polymer ?
#
loop_
_entity_poly.entity_id
_entity_poly.type
_entity_poly.pdbx_seq_one_letter_code
_entity_poly.pdbx_strand_id
1 'polypeptide(L)'
;MLIVADENIPLLDAFFEGFGEIRRVPGRSIDRATVEQADVLLVRSVTNVNRALLEGSNVRFVGTCTIGTDHLDLDYFQQAGITWSSAPGCNA
;
A
#
# COMPACT_ATOMS: atom_id res chain seq x y z
N MET A 1 -5.51 -12.13 6.74
CA MET A 1 -4.76 -11.24 5.86
C MET A 1 -4.27 -10.07 6.70
N LEU A 2 -3.01 -9.66 6.56
CA LEU A 2 -2.51 -8.43 7.17
C LEU A 2 -2.56 -7.29 6.14
N ILE A 3 -3.27 -6.22 6.49
CA ILE A 3 -3.39 -4.99 5.72
C ILE A 3 -2.58 -3.91 6.43
N VAL A 4 -1.46 -3.49 5.84
CA VAL A 4 -0.72 -2.32 6.31
C VAL A 4 -1.26 -1.09 5.58
N ALA A 5 -1.60 -0.05 6.32
CA ALA A 5 -2.16 1.17 5.76
C ALA A 5 -1.53 2.43 6.35
N ASP A 6 -1.38 3.48 5.53
CA ASP A 6 -1.10 4.83 6.05
C ASP A 6 -2.22 5.25 7.01
N GLU A 7 -1.84 5.60 8.23
CA GLU A 7 -2.76 5.96 9.33
C GLU A 7 -3.73 7.10 8.99
N ASN A 8 -3.38 7.94 8.03
CA ASN A 8 -4.19 9.10 7.63
C ASN A 8 -5.18 8.78 6.50
N ILE A 9 -5.23 7.54 6.00
CA ILE A 9 -6.29 7.12 5.08
C ILE A 9 -7.58 7.01 5.90
N PRO A 10 -8.63 7.80 5.59
CA PRO A 10 -9.87 7.76 6.33
C PRO A 10 -10.66 6.47 6.05
N LEU A 11 -11.55 6.10 6.96
CA LEU A 11 -12.54 5.03 6.79
C LEU A 11 -11.94 3.63 6.56
N LEU A 12 -10.68 3.39 6.95
CA LEU A 12 -10.04 2.07 6.81
C LEU A 12 -10.87 0.94 7.44
N ASP A 13 -11.35 1.09 8.68
CA ASP A 13 -12.16 0.04 9.32
C ASP A 13 -13.46 -0.23 8.54
N ALA A 14 -14.17 0.85 8.18
CA ALA A 14 -15.47 0.77 7.52
C ALA A 14 -15.42 -0.01 6.20
N PHE A 15 -14.30 0.05 5.47
CA PHE A 15 -14.13 -0.66 4.20
C PHE A 15 -13.37 -1.99 4.33
N PHE A 16 -12.43 -2.11 5.27
CA PHE A 16 -11.44 -3.20 5.27
C PHE A 16 -11.52 -4.15 6.48
N GLU A 17 -12.28 -3.84 7.53
CA GLU A 17 -12.34 -4.67 8.75
C GLU A 17 -12.76 -6.12 8.48
N GLY A 18 -13.65 -6.34 7.50
CA GLY A 18 -14.10 -7.68 7.10
C GLY A 18 -13.08 -8.51 6.29
N PHE A 19 -11.96 -7.91 5.86
CA PHE A 19 -10.97 -8.56 5.01
C PHE A 19 -9.71 -9.03 5.76
N GLY A 20 -9.42 -8.48 6.94
CA GLY A 20 -8.24 -8.86 7.71
C GLY A 20 -7.87 -7.90 8.84
N GLU A 21 -6.72 -8.16 9.46
CA GLU A 21 -6.14 -7.27 10.46
C GLU A 21 -5.61 -6.00 9.78
N ILE A 22 -6.01 -4.83 10.28
CA ILE A 22 -5.54 -3.53 9.79
C ILE A 22 -4.47 -2.99 10.74
N ARG A 23 -3.25 -2.82 10.21
CA ARG A 23 -2.14 -2.15 10.89
C ARG A 23 -1.92 -0.77 10.29
N ARG A 24 -2.25 0.26 11.07
CA ARG A 24 -2.03 1.66 10.72
C ARG A 24 -0.61 2.08 11.08
N VAL A 25 0.07 2.71 10.14
CA VAL A 25 1.45 3.20 10.30
C VAL A 25 1.56 4.59 9.69
N PRO A 26 2.32 5.53 10.29
CA PRO A 26 2.61 6.79 9.62
C PRO A 26 3.26 6.51 8.26
N GLY A 27 2.73 7.10 7.17
CA GLY A 27 3.20 6.78 5.80
C GLY A 27 4.70 6.95 5.58
N ARG A 28 5.33 7.90 6.28
CA ARG A 28 6.79 8.14 6.24
C ARG A 28 7.62 7.12 7.03
N SER A 29 6.97 6.33 7.88
CA SER A 29 7.57 5.30 8.72
C SER A 29 7.33 3.90 8.18
N ILE A 30 6.63 3.74 7.05
CA ILE A 30 6.48 2.45 6.37
C ILE A 30 7.83 2.04 5.80
N ASP A 31 8.35 0.92 6.29
CA ASP A 31 9.63 0.35 5.93
C ASP A 31 9.52 -1.17 5.68
N ARG A 32 10.65 -1.80 5.37
CA ARG A 32 10.72 -3.25 5.08
C ARG A 32 10.18 -4.10 6.23
N ALA A 33 10.48 -3.75 7.48
CA ALA A 33 10.02 -4.50 8.64
C ALA A 33 8.50 -4.41 8.80
N THR A 34 7.94 -3.24 8.48
CA THR A 34 6.50 -3.02 8.52
C THR A 34 5.76 -3.86 7.48
N VAL A 35 6.30 -3.98 6.26
CA VAL A 35 5.63 -4.67 5.15
C VAL A 35 5.98 -6.15 5.02
N GLU A 36 7.00 -6.65 5.73
CA GLU A 36 7.50 -8.03 5.62
C GLU A 36 6.38 -9.08 5.62
N GLN A 37 5.44 -8.95 6.56
CA GLN A 37 4.32 -9.88 6.72
C GLN A 37 3.00 -9.37 6.11
N ALA A 38 3.01 -8.19 5.49
CA ALA A 38 1.80 -7.60 4.93
C ALA A 38 1.38 -8.33 3.65
N ASP A 39 0.10 -8.64 3.51
CA ASP A 39 -0.46 -9.14 2.25
C ASP A 39 -0.88 -7.97 1.33
N VAL A 40 -1.34 -6.87 1.95
CA VAL A 40 -1.91 -5.69 1.30
C VAL A 40 -1.25 -4.45 1.87
N LEU A 41 -0.86 -3.53 0.98
CA LEU A 41 -0.31 -2.23 1.35
C LEU A 41 -1.21 -1.11 0.80
N LEU A 42 -1.75 -0.25 1.68
CA LEU A 42 -2.57 0.90 1.32
C LEU A 42 -1.82 2.20 1.70
N VAL A 43 -1.50 3.04 0.70
CA VAL A 43 -0.63 4.21 0.91
C VAL A 43 -1.22 5.49 0.30
N ARG A 44 -0.55 6.60 0.59
CA ARG A 44 -0.67 7.87 -0.14
C ARG A 44 0.68 8.19 -0.77
N SER A 45 0.77 9.29 -1.51
CA SER A 45 1.98 9.72 -2.23
C SER A 45 3.23 9.98 -1.37
N VAL A 46 3.10 10.02 -0.04
CA VAL A 46 4.23 10.23 0.88
C VAL A 46 5.12 8.99 1.02
N THR A 47 4.61 7.80 0.67
CA THR A 47 5.35 6.53 0.77
C THR A 47 5.86 6.15 -0.62
N ASN A 48 7.18 6.06 -0.78
CA ASN A 48 7.77 5.52 -2.01
C ASN A 48 7.70 4.00 -1.98
N VAL A 49 6.87 3.41 -2.84
CA VAL A 49 6.65 1.97 -2.92
C VAL A 49 7.41 1.41 -4.10
N ASN A 50 8.60 0.88 -3.84
CA ASN A 50 9.50 0.35 -4.84
C ASN A 50 10.03 -1.04 -4.46
N ARG A 51 10.89 -1.60 -5.32
CA ARG A 51 11.55 -2.88 -5.05
C ARG A 51 12.26 -2.93 -3.70
N ALA A 52 12.94 -1.86 -3.29
CA ALA A 52 13.68 -1.83 -2.03
C ALA A 52 12.76 -1.97 -0.81
N LEU A 53 11.52 -1.46 -0.90
CA LEU A 53 10.51 -1.63 0.14
C LEU A 53 9.91 -3.05 0.14
N LEU A 54 9.57 -3.58 -1.04
CA LEU A 54 8.70 -4.75 -1.16
C LEU A 54 9.42 -6.10 -1.38
N GLU A 55 10.66 -6.10 -1.86
CA GLU A 55 11.35 -7.35 -2.20
C GLU A 55 11.50 -8.27 -0.97
N GLY A 56 10.97 -9.49 -1.06
CA GLY A 56 10.96 -10.46 0.03
C GLY A 56 9.81 -10.30 1.02
N SER A 57 8.91 -9.33 0.82
CA SER A 57 7.65 -9.24 1.57
C SER A 57 6.56 -10.16 1.00
N ASN A 58 5.48 -10.34 1.77
CA ASN A 58 4.29 -11.08 1.33
C ASN A 58 3.30 -10.22 0.53
N VAL A 59 3.64 -8.96 0.20
CA VAL A 59 2.71 -8.02 -0.41
C VAL A 59 2.33 -8.49 -1.80
N ARG A 60 1.03 -8.72 -2.01
CA ARG A 60 0.44 -9.10 -3.30
C ARG A 60 -0.44 -8.02 -3.92
N PHE A 61 -0.84 -7.02 -3.13
CA PHE A 61 -1.64 -5.89 -3.58
C PHE A 61 -1.14 -4.56 -3.01
N VAL A 62 -1.03 -3.54 -3.87
CA VAL A 62 -0.72 -2.15 -3.49
C VAL A 62 -1.85 -1.23 -3.95
N GLY A 63 -2.52 -0.59 -3.00
CA GLY A 63 -3.51 0.47 -3.28
C GLY A 63 -2.92 1.83 -2.94
N THR A 64 -3.02 2.80 -3.85
CA THR A 64 -2.72 4.20 -3.53
C THR A 64 -3.98 5.06 -3.57
N CYS A 65 -4.23 5.81 -2.50
CA CYS A 65 -5.34 6.76 -2.39
C CYS A 65 -5.01 8.10 -3.05
N THR A 66 -4.28 8.08 -4.16
CA THR A 66 -3.93 9.27 -4.95
C THR A 66 -4.13 9.01 -6.44
N ILE A 67 -4.30 10.08 -7.20
CA ILE A 67 -4.35 10.03 -8.68
C ILE A 67 -2.99 9.69 -9.29
N GLY A 68 -1.91 10.32 -8.79
CA GLY A 68 -0.57 10.13 -9.31
C GLY A 68 0.05 8.81 -8.88
N THR A 69 0.90 8.24 -9.74
CA THR A 69 1.59 6.97 -9.52
C THR A 69 3.12 7.13 -9.44
N ASP A 70 3.65 8.35 -9.41
CA ASP A 70 5.10 8.64 -9.42
C ASP A 70 5.88 8.01 -8.25
N HIS A 71 5.18 7.70 -7.17
CA HIS A 71 5.73 7.05 -5.97
C HIS A 71 5.65 5.51 -6.04
N LEU A 72 5.15 4.93 -7.14
CA LEU A 72 4.98 3.50 -7.34
C LEU A 72 5.92 2.99 -8.44
N ASP A 73 6.67 1.94 -8.14
CA ASP A 73 7.52 1.24 -9.12
C ASP A 73 6.69 0.19 -9.88
N LEU A 74 5.92 0.66 -10.87
CA LEU A 74 4.97 -0.16 -11.62
C LEU A 74 5.65 -1.27 -12.44
N ASP A 75 6.86 -1.01 -12.95
CA ASP A 75 7.66 -2.00 -13.67
C ASP A 75 8.05 -3.15 -12.74
N TYR A 76 8.47 -2.83 -11.51
CA TYR A 76 8.74 -3.85 -10.50
C TYR A 76 7.46 -4.60 -10.10
N PHE A 77 6.32 -3.92 -9.92
CA PHE A 77 5.06 -4.59 -9.58
C PHE A 77 4.68 -5.63 -10.62
N GLN A 78 4.83 -5.29 -11.91
CA GLN A 78 4.60 -6.22 -13.00
C GLN A 78 5.56 -7.43 -12.94
N GLN A 79 6.85 -7.20 -12.71
CA GLN A 79 7.85 -8.27 -12.60
C GLN A 79 7.62 -9.19 -11.40
N ALA A 80 7.20 -8.63 -10.27
CA ALA A 80 6.95 -9.36 -9.02
C ALA A 80 5.54 -9.98 -8.94
N GLY A 81 4.66 -9.71 -9.92
CA GLY A 81 3.28 -10.19 -9.90
C GLY A 81 2.39 -9.50 -8.87
N ILE A 82 2.73 -8.26 -8.49
CA ILE A 82 1.99 -7.46 -7.53
C ILE A 82 0.87 -6.72 -8.25
N THR A 83 -0.36 -6.95 -7.84
CA THR A 83 -1.51 -6.21 -8.36
C THR A 83 -1.54 -4.82 -7.74
N TRP A 84 -1.96 -3.80 -8.48
CA TRP A 84 -2.02 -2.45 -7.95
C TRP A 84 -3.24 -1.67 -8.44
N SER A 85 -3.60 -0.63 -7.71
CA SER A 85 -4.67 0.30 -8.06
C SER A 85 -4.36 1.72 -7.58
N SER A 86 -4.61 2.71 -8.44
CA SER A 86 -4.67 4.12 -8.07
C SER A 86 -6.11 4.62 -8.08
N ALA A 87 -6.35 5.80 -7.49
CA ALA A 87 -7.68 6.40 -7.36
C ALA A 87 -7.82 7.68 -8.21
N PRO A 88 -7.83 7.59 -9.55
CA PRO A 88 -8.02 8.76 -10.41
C PRO A 88 -9.41 9.37 -10.18
N GLY A 89 -9.47 10.71 -10.09
CA GLY A 89 -10.72 11.44 -9.88
C GLY A 89 -11.25 11.41 -8.44
N CYS A 90 -10.47 10.94 -7.46
CA CYS A 90 -10.90 10.91 -6.05
C CYS A 90 -11.15 12.30 -5.44
N ASN A 91 -10.67 13.36 -6.08
CA ASN A 91 -10.78 14.75 -5.65
C ASN A 91 -11.17 15.71 -6.80
N ALA A 92 -11.78 15.17 -7.87
CA ALA A 92 -12.25 15.95 -9.02
C ALA A 92 -13.64 16.57 -8.77
#